data_AF-A0AAW4ISR5-F1
#
_entry.id   AF-A0AAW4ISR5-F1
#
_cell.length_a   1.000
_cell.length_b   1.000
_cell.length_c   1.000
_cell.angle_alpha   90.00
_cell.angle_beta   90.00
_cell.angle_gamma   90.00
#
_symmetry.space_group_name_H-M   'P 1'
#
loop_
_entity.id
_entity.type
_entity.pdbx_description
1 polymer ?
#
loop_
_entity_poly.entity_id
_entity_poly.type
_entity_poly.pdbx_seq_one_letter_code
_entity_poly.pdbx_strand_id
1 'polypeptide(L)'
;MKKTSDKINNKEKERIEKIYGKIHKNFLKDKTERNEIDYLYKKLYLHYINLIENNKLDIKQEIAFIELKMNRHENEMFRYYIGLFSGIISGTFVALITVLIDSDFSKEHLILSTLGIALIFLIIYIMIKFSKKDIKGISNEKLYYSTCLLVLNDLEEELL
;
A
#
# COMPACT_ATOMS: atom_id res chain seq x y z
N MET A 1 18.63 -26.13 -28.88
CA MET A 1 18.14 -24.74 -28.71
C MET A 1 16.81 -24.62 -27.97
N LYS A 2 15.78 -25.45 -28.24
CA LYS A 2 14.48 -25.41 -27.53
C LYS A 2 14.57 -25.60 -26.00
N LYS A 3 15.29 -26.63 -25.53
CA LYS A 3 15.48 -26.94 -24.09
C LYS A 3 16.16 -25.84 -23.26
N THR A 4 16.97 -24.98 -23.87
CA THR A 4 17.67 -23.88 -23.18
C THR A 4 16.75 -22.67 -23.03
N SER A 5 15.96 -22.38 -24.07
CA SER A 5 14.90 -21.35 -24.06
C SER A 5 13.85 -21.62 -22.99
N ASP A 6 13.39 -22.87 -22.87
CA ASP A 6 12.35 -23.25 -21.91
C ASP A 6 12.83 -23.15 -20.45
N LYS A 7 14.12 -23.42 -20.19
CA LYS A 7 14.73 -23.30 -18.86
C LYS A 7 14.89 -21.85 -18.41
N ILE A 8 15.26 -20.95 -19.33
CA ILE A 8 15.38 -19.51 -19.05
C ILE A 8 13.99 -18.94 -18.73
N ASN A 9 12.99 -19.31 -19.53
CA ASN A 9 11.60 -18.87 -19.36
C ASN A 9 10.98 -19.34 -18.03
N ASN A 10 11.33 -20.55 -17.57
CA ASN A 10 10.82 -21.09 -16.30
C ASN A 10 11.48 -20.43 -15.08
N LYS A 11 12.77 -20.12 -15.17
CA LYS A 11 13.52 -19.46 -14.09
C LYS A 11 13.12 -17.99 -13.94
N GLU A 12 12.87 -17.32 -15.05
CA GLU A 12 12.32 -15.96 -15.10
C GLU A 12 10.91 -15.94 -14.52
N LYS A 13 10.05 -16.90 -14.92
CA LYS A 13 8.70 -17.07 -14.36
C LYS A 13 8.68 -17.37 -12.86
N GLU A 14 9.62 -18.16 -12.35
CA GLU A 14 9.80 -18.42 -10.91
C GLU A 14 10.30 -17.18 -10.15
N ARG A 15 11.26 -16.42 -10.71
CA ARG A 15 11.73 -15.14 -10.12
C ARG A 15 10.53 -14.20 -10.01
N ILE A 16 9.81 -14.01 -11.12
CA ILE A 16 8.57 -13.23 -11.26
C ILE A 16 7.53 -13.70 -10.22
N GLU A 17 7.18 -14.98 -10.13
CA GLU A 17 6.20 -15.48 -9.14
C GLU A 17 6.63 -15.21 -7.69
N LYS A 18 7.91 -15.39 -7.37
CA LYS A 18 8.43 -15.20 -6.01
C LYS A 18 8.46 -13.72 -5.61
N ILE A 19 8.77 -12.86 -6.56
CA ILE A 19 8.84 -11.41 -6.44
C ILE A 19 7.43 -10.80 -6.37
N TYR A 20 6.58 -11.14 -7.33
CA TYR A 20 5.25 -10.55 -7.46
C TYR A 20 4.23 -11.17 -6.51
N GLY A 21 4.42 -12.42 -6.09
CA GLY A 21 3.65 -13.03 -5.00
C GLY A 21 3.79 -12.29 -3.67
N LYS A 22 4.90 -11.55 -3.46
CA LYS A 22 5.16 -10.71 -2.29
C LYS A 22 4.54 -9.30 -2.39
N ILE A 23 4.47 -8.72 -3.59
CA ILE A 23 3.95 -7.37 -3.84
C ILE A 23 2.43 -7.36 -4.01
N HIS A 24 1.86 -8.40 -4.64
CA HIS A 24 0.43 -8.45 -4.95
C HIS A 24 -0.11 -9.88 -5.04
N LYS A 25 -0.92 -10.30 -4.05
CA LYS A 25 -1.57 -11.64 -4.03
C LYS A 25 -2.46 -11.93 -5.25
N ASN A 26 -2.89 -10.90 -5.99
CA ASN A 26 -3.77 -11.04 -7.16
C ASN A 26 -3.03 -11.15 -8.50
N PHE A 27 -1.70 -11.07 -8.51
CA PHE A 27 -0.82 -11.12 -9.70
C PHE A 27 -1.08 -12.29 -10.66
N LEU A 28 -1.55 -13.43 -10.14
CA LEU A 28 -1.77 -14.63 -10.94
C LEU A 28 -3.02 -14.57 -11.83
N LYS A 29 -3.95 -13.63 -11.60
CA LYS A 29 -5.29 -13.69 -12.23
C LYS A 29 -5.48 -12.84 -13.50
N ASP A 30 -4.83 -11.68 -13.64
CA ASP A 30 -5.04 -10.79 -14.79
C ASP A 30 -3.81 -10.68 -15.72
N LYS A 31 -4.00 -10.85 -17.03
CA LYS A 31 -2.95 -10.74 -18.05
C LYS A 31 -2.55 -9.28 -18.32
N THR A 32 -3.48 -8.34 -18.17
CA THR A 32 -3.26 -6.92 -18.46
C THR A 32 -2.37 -6.28 -17.39
N GLU A 33 -2.69 -6.53 -16.11
CA GLU A 33 -1.88 -6.05 -14.99
C GLU A 33 -0.44 -6.59 -15.06
N ARG A 34 -0.26 -7.85 -15.48
CA ARG A 34 1.09 -8.43 -15.68
C ARG A 34 1.91 -7.67 -16.72
N ASN A 35 1.28 -7.28 -17.83
CA ASN A 35 1.97 -6.56 -18.90
C ASN A 35 2.38 -5.13 -18.46
N GLU A 36 1.54 -4.45 -17.68
CA GLU A 36 1.86 -3.11 -17.17
C GLU A 36 3.07 -3.14 -16.22
N ILE A 37 3.14 -4.15 -15.37
CA ILE A 37 4.24 -4.30 -14.42
C ILE A 37 5.53 -4.74 -15.13
N ASP A 38 5.47 -5.67 -16.09
CA ASP A 38 6.63 -6.05 -16.91
C ASP A 38 7.17 -4.86 -17.71
N TYR A 39 6.28 -4.04 -18.28
CA TYR A 39 6.66 -2.80 -18.93
C TYR A 39 7.36 -1.83 -17.96
N LEU A 40 6.81 -1.65 -16.75
CA LEU A 40 7.39 -0.80 -15.73
C LEU A 40 8.77 -1.29 -15.30
N TYR A 41 8.92 -2.59 -15.06
CA TYR A 41 10.20 -3.22 -14.70
C TYR A 41 11.26 -2.96 -15.76
N LYS A 42 10.98 -3.28 -17.02
CA LYS A 42 11.92 -3.08 -18.13
C LYS A 42 12.35 -1.62 -18.28
N LYS A 43 11.38 -0.70 -18.13
CA LYS A 43 11.65 0.73 -18.19
C LYS A 43 12.57 1.19 -17.06
N LEU A 44 12.33 0.72 -15.83
CA LEU A 44 13.14 1.04 -14.67
C LEU A 44 14.54 0.42 -14.76
N TYR A 45 14.66 -0.81 -15.26
CA TYR A 45 15.94 -1.48 -15.48
C TYR A 45 16.82 -0.67 -16.44
N LEU A 46 16.28 -0.27 -17.60
CA LEU A 46 16.98 0.58 -18.55
C LEU A 46 17.34 1.97 -17.98
N HIS A 47 16.48 2.51 -17.11
CA HIS A 47 16.74 3.79 -16.46
C HIS A 47 17.93 3.68 -15.48
N TYR A 48 17.90 2.71 -14.58
CA TYR A 48 18.92 2.54 -13.56
C TYR A 48 20.26 2.11 -14.15
N ILE A 49 20.29 1.21 -15.14
CA ILE A 49 21.55 0.80 -15.77
C ILE A 49 22.25 1.98 -16.45
N ASN A 50 21.49 2.84 -17.15
CA ASN A 50 22.04 4.06 -17.75
C ASN A 50 22.56 5.04 -16.69
N LEU A 51 21.92 5.13 -15.51
CA LEU A 51 22.44 5.97 -14.42
C LEU A 51 23.73 5.41 -13.81
N ILE A 52 23.81 4.09 -13.65
CA ILE A 52 24.99 3.39 -13.13
C ILE A 52 26.16 3.53 -14.10
N GLU A 53 25.95 3.27 -15.40
CA GLU A 53 26.98 3.39 -16.43
C GLU A 53 27.56 4.82 -16.53
N ASN A 54 26.76 5.83 -16.19
CA ASN A 54 27.18 7.22 -16.15
C ASN A 54 27.80 7.65 -14.80
N ASN A 55 28.02 6.73 -13.85
CA ASN A 55 28.46 7.02 -12.47
C ASN A 55 27.58 8.06 -11.75
N LYS A 56 26.27 8.09 -12.06
CA LYS A 56 25.30 9.03 -11.48
C LYS A 56 24.48 8.43 -10.35
N LEU A 57 24.67 7.15 -10.04
CA LEU A 57 23.87 6.44 -9.05
C LEU A 57 24.71 5.41 -8.30
N ASP A 58 24.64 5.48 -6.97
CA ASP A 58 25.12 4.44 -6.06
C ASP A 58 23.92 3.55 -5.72
N ILE A 59 24.01 2.26 -6.06
CA ILE A 59 22.92 1.30 -5.92
C ILE A 59 22.47 1.19 -4.45
N LYS A 60 23.42 1.15 -3.50
CA LYS A 60 23.10 0.96 -2.08
C LYS A 60 22.40 2.18 -1.49
N GLN A 61 22.81 3.38 -1.92
CA GLN A 61 22.16 4.62 -1.48
C GLN A 61 20.74 4.73 -2.03
N GLU A 62 20.53 4.37 -3.29
CA GLU A 62 19.21 4.39 -3.91
C GLU A 62 18.27 3.37 -3.26
N ILE A 63 18.74 2.15 -2.99
CA ILE A 63 17.97 1.13 -2.25
C ILE A 63 17.50 1.70 -0.90
N ALA A 64 18.43 2.25 -0.10
CA ALA A 64 18.10 2.82 1.21
C ALA A 64 17.09 3.99 1.12
N PHE A 65 17.22 4.84 0.09
CA PHE A 65 16.30 5.93 -0.16
C PHE A 65 14.88 5.43 -0.46
N ILE A 66 14.76 4.40 -1.30
CA ILE A 66 13.47 3.84 -1.69
C ILE A 66 12.81 3.10 -0.53
N GLU A 67 13.58 2.34 0.27
CA GLU A 67 13.07 1.70 1.50
C GLU A 67 12.50 2.74 2.47
N LEU A 68 13.20 3.87 2.64
CA LEU A 68 12.73 4.97 3.50
C LEU A 68 11.41 5.56 2.99
N LYS A 69 11.27 5.76 1.68
CA LYS A 69 10.02 6.24 1.07
C LYS A 69 8.87 5.27 1.24
N MET A 70 9.11 3.97 1.08
CA MET A 70 8.10 2.93 1.31
C MET A 70 7.62 2.90 2.77
N ASN A 71 8.55 2.93 3.72
CA ASN A 71 8.22 2.91 5.14
C ASN A 71 7.45 4.15 5.61
N ARG A 72 7.74 5.31 5.04
CA ARG A 72 7.03 6.56 5.38
C ARG A 72 5.54 6.48 5.05
N HIS A 73 5.20 5.90 3.89
CA HIS A 73 3.82 5.83 3.40
C HIS A 73 2.94 4.88 4.23
N GLU A 74 3.48 3.74 4.66
CA GLU A 74 2.73 2.81 5.51
C GLU A 74 2.46 3.38 6.90
N ASN A 75 3.39 4.14 7.46
CA ASN A 75 3.33 4.56 8.86
C ASN A 75 2.48 5.83 9.07
N GLU A 76 2.53 6.81 8.16
CA GLU A 76 1.80 8.08 8.32
C GLU A 76 0.28 7.91 8.20
N MET A 77 -0.19 7.19 7.18
CA MET A 77 -1.62 6.97 6.96
C MET A 77 -2.25 6.06 8.02
N PHE A 78 -1.54 4.99 8.41
CA PHE A 78 -2.01 4.09 9.46
C PHE A 78 -2.14 4.80 10.81
N ARG A 79 -1.16 5.63 11.17
CA ARG A 79 -1.23 6.47 12.38
C ARG A 79 -2.38 7.47 12.32
N TYR A 80 -2.60 8.10 11.17
CA TYR A 80 -3.71 9.03 10.98
C TYR A 80 -5.06 8.37 11.23
N TYR A 81 -5.33 7.21 10.62
CA TYR A 81 -6.59 6.50 10.83
C TYR A 81 -6.73 5.98 12.26
N ILE A 82 -5.67 5.44 12.86
CA ILE A 82 -5.71 5.01 14.27
C ILE A 82 -6.07 6.17 15.20
N GLY A 83 -5.44 7.34 15.03
CA GLY A 83 -5.73 8.51 15.86
C GLY A 83 -7.17 9.00 15.68
N LEU A 84 -7.67 8.97 14.45
CA LEU A 84 -9.03 9.40 14.14
C LEU A 84 -10.07 8.44 14.73
N PHE A 85 -9.88 7.12 14.59
CA PHE A 85 -10.77 6.12 15.17
C PHE A 85 -10.69 6.08 16.70
N SER A 86 -9.50 6.22 17.31
CA SER A 86 -9.37 6.26 18.77
C SER A 86 -10.07 7.47 19.39
N GLY A 87 -10.00 8.63 18.72
CA GLY A 87 -10.75 9.83 19.12
C GLY A 87 -12.27 9.64 19.05
N ILE A 88 -12.77 9.08 17.94
CA ILE A 88 -14.21 8.82 17.78
C ILE A 88 -14.70 7.79 18.80
N ILE A 89 -13.98 6.69 19.02
CA ILE A 89 -14.38 5.64 19.95
C ILE A 89 -14.37 6.17 21.39
N SER A 90 -13.32 6.89 21.80
CA SER A 90 -13.25 7.43 23.16
C SER A 90 -14.35 8.46 23.44
N GLY A 91 -14.60 9.40 22.51
CA GLY A 91 -15.64 10.41 22.66
C GLY A 91 -17.06 9.82 22.72
N THR A 92 -17.34 8.84 21.85
CA THR A 92 -18.66 8.17 21.83
C THR A 92 -18.88 7.29 23.05
N PHE A 93 -17.85 6.61 23.53
CA PHE A 93 -17.92 5.79 24.74
C PHE A 93 -18.20 6.63 25.99
N VAL A 94 -17.52 7.78 26.14
CA VAL A 94 -17.79 8.71 27.25
C VAL A 94 -19.22 9.24 27.19
N ALA A 95 -19.68 9.68 26.02
CA ALA A 95 -21.05 10.17 25.85
C ALA A 95 -22.10 9.11 26.19
N LEU A 96 -21.88 7.85 25.79
CA LEU A 96 -22.77 6.73 26.14
C LEU A 96 -22.81 6.46 27.65
N ILE A 97 -21.65 6.49 28.32
CA ILE A 97 -21.59 6.30 29.78
C ILE A 97 -22.30 7.45 30.50
N THR A 98 -22.07 8.70 30.09
CA THR A 98 -22.75 9.86 30.68
C THR A 98 -24.27 9.73 30.57
N VAL A 99 -24.76 9.34 29.40
CA VAL A 99 -26.19 9.13 29.15
C VAL A 99 -26.76 7.94 29.94
N LEU A 100 -25.97 6.90 30.23
CA LEU A 100 -26.39 5.75 31.04
C LEU A 100 -26.42 6.04 32.54
N ILE A 101 -25.58 6.95 33.02
CA ILE A 101 -25.52 7.36 34.43
C ILE A 101 -26.62 8.37 34.77
N ASP A 102 -27.06 9.15 33.78
CA ASP A 102 -28.11 10.15 33.96
C ASP A 102 -29.48 9.47 34.15
N SER A 103 -30.14 9.77 35.27
CA SER A 103 -31.34 9.05 35.73
C SER A 103 -32.63 9.41 34.97
N ASP A 104 -32.62 10.48 34.18
CA ASP A 104 -33.76 10.98 33.40
C ASP A 104 -33.76 10.48 31.95
N PHE A 105 -33.59 9.17 31.77
CA PHE A 105 -33.54 8.55 30.43
C PHE A 105 -34.92 8.55 29.76
N SER A 106 -35.24 9.65 29.07
CA SER A 106 -36.46 9.84 28.30
C SER A 106 -36.37 9.22 26.90
N LYS A 107 -37.52 8.96 26.25
CA LYS A 107 -37.58 8.48 24.84
C LYS A 107 -36.87 9.42 23.87
N GLU A 108 -36.84 10.72 24.15
CA GLU A 108 -36.18 11.72 23.31
C GLU A 108 -34.65 11.56 23.34
N HIS A 109 -34.06 11.25 24.50
CA HIS A 109 -32.64 10.94 24.61
C HIS A 109 -32.24 9.68 23.82
N LEU A 110 -33.14 8.69 23.76
CA LEU A 110 -32.95 7.46 22.99
C LEU A 110 -32.93 7.73 21.47
N ILE A 111 -33.85 8.58 21.00
CA ILE A 111 -33.91 9.02 19.59
C ILE A 111 -32.68 9.86 19.23
N LEU A 112 -32.27 10.79 20.10
CA LEU A 112 -31.12 11.65 19.86
C LEU A 112 -29.81 10.83 19.82
N SER A 113 -29.66 9.86 20.72
CA SER A 113 -28.52 8.96 20.77
C SER A 113 -28.42 8.07 19.51
N THR A 114 -29.55 7.51 19.06
CA THR A 114 -29.58 6.70 17.83
C THR A 114 -29.29 7.52 16.57
N LEU A 115 -29.78 8.76 16.48
CA LEU A 115 -29.42 9.72 15.43
C LEU A 115 -27.92 10.07 15.45
N GLY A 116 -27.35 10.30 16.63
CA GLY A 116 -25.92 10.56 16.79
C GLY A 116 -25.06 9.38 16.31
N ILE A 117 -25.42 8.15 16.70
CA ILE A 117 -24.75 6.93 16.24
C ILE A 117 -24.86 6.79 14.72
N ALA A 118 -26.05 7.02 14.15
CA ALA A 118 -26.25 6.96 12.69
C ALA A 118 -25.38 7.99 11.95
N LEU A 119 -25.24 9.21 12.50
CA LEU A 119 -24.38 10.25 11.95
C LEU A 119 -22.90 9.85 11.96
N ILE A 120 -22.44 9.19 13.04
CA ILE A 120 -21.06 8.68 13.14
C ILE A 120 -20.80 7.62 12.06
N PHE A 121 -21.72 6.68 11.87
CA PHE A 121 -21.60 5.70 10.78
C PHE A 121 -21.58 6.34 9.40
N LEU A 122 -22.36 7.41 9.19
CA LEU A 122 -22.35 8.18 7.95
C LEU A 122 -20.99 8.86 7.72
N ILE A 123 -20.40 9.47 8.75
CA ILE A 123 -19.08 10.10 8.67
C ILE A 123 -17.98 9.05 8.38
N ILE A 124 -18.03 7.89 9.05
CA ILE A 124 -17.11 6.78 8.80
C ILE A 124 -17.25 6.28 7.36
N TYR A 125 -18.48 6.14 6.87
CA TYR A 125 -18.74 5.72 5.49
C TYR A 125 -18.17 6.71 4.47
N ILE A 126 -18.39 8.01 4.68
CA ILE A 126 -17.85 9.08 3.83
C ILE A 126 -16.32 9.05 3.85
N MET A 127 -15.70 8.95 5.03
CA MET A 127 -14.25 8.80 5.19
C MET A 127 -13.74 7.63 4.35
N ILE A 128 -14.26 6.41 4.54
CA ILE A 128 -13.85 5.23 3.78
C ILE A 128 -13.99 5.44 2.27
N LYS A 129 -15.07 6.10 1.82
CA LYS A 129 -15.31 6.39 0.41
C LYS A 129 -14.27 7.34 -0.19
N PHE A 130 -13.90 8.39 0.53
CA PHE A 130 -12.83 9.31 0.11
C PHE A 130 -11.45 8.64 0.18
N SER A 131 -11.19 7.85 1.22
CA SER A 131 -9.98 7.06 1.38
C SER A 131 -9.72 6.10 0.23
N LYS A 132 -10.75 5.62 -0.49
CA LYS A 132 -10.54 4.72 -1.65
C LYS A 132 -9.63 5.34 -2.73
N LYS A 133 -9.72 6.66 -2.94
CA LYS A 133 -8.88 7.35 -3.92
C LYS A 133 -7.42 7.35 -3.46
N ASP A 134 -7.19 7.67 -2.20
CA ASP A 134 -5.86 7.71 -1.60
C ASP A 134 -5.26 6.30 -1.49
N ILE A 135 -6.06 5.30 -1.12
CA ILE A 135 -5.67 3.87 -1.10
C ILE A 135 -5.21 3.42 -2.49
N LYS A 136 -5.91 3.84 -3.56
CA LYS A 136 -5.50 3.51 -4.93
C LYS A 136 -4.18 4.19 -5.31
N GLY A 137 -3.99 5.46 -4.94
CA GLY A 137 -2.73 6.18 -5.11
C GLY A 137 -1.57 5.49 -4.37
N ILE A 138 -1.76 5.16 -3.10
CA ILE A 138 -0.79 4.46 -2.26
C ILE A 138 -0.48 3.06 -2.82
N SER A 139 -1.49 2.34 -3.31
CA SER A 139 -1.28 1.03 -3.95
C SER A 139 -0.38 1.13 -5.18
N ASN A 140 -0.58 2.15 -6.01
CA ASN A 140 0.25 2.38 -7.20
C ASN A 140 1.67 2.81 -6.83
N GLU A 141 1.82 3.67 -5.82
CA GLU A 141 3.13 4.14 -5.37
C GLU A 141 3.92 3.02 -4.69
N LYS A 142 3.25 2.19 -3.88
CA LYS A 142 3.83 0.98 -3.31
C LYS A 142 4.26 0.01 -4.39
N LEU A 143 3.44 -0.20 -5.43
CA LEU A 143 3.81 -1.02 -6.59
C LEU A 143 5.07 -0.47 -7.25
N TYR A 144 5.11 0.84 -7.53
CA TYR A 144 6.25 1.51 -8.15
C TYR A 144 7.54 1.34 -7.34
N TYR A 145 7.56 1.72 -6.07
CA TYR A 145 8.77 1.61 -5.24
C TYR A 145 9.19 0.16 -5.02
N SER A 146 8.24 -0.76 -4.90
CA SER A 146 8.56 -2.20 -4.83
C SER A 146 9.23 -2.69 -6.12
N THR A 147 8.78 -2.22 -7.29
CA THR A 147 9.43 -2.53 -8.58
C THR A 147 10.81 -1.88 -8.66
N CYS A 148 11.02 -0.67 -8.14
CA CYS A 148 12.34 -0.05 -8.12
C CYS A 148 13.34 -0.84 -7.25
N LEU A 149 12.97 -1.20 -6.01
CA LEU A 149 13.82 -2.01 -5.14
C LEU A 149 14.20 -3.32 -5.80
N LEU A 150 13.26 -3.92 -6.50
CA LEU A 150 13.51 -5.15 -7.22
C LEU A 150 14.59 -5.01 -8.28
N VAL A 151 14.43 -4.02 -9.16
CA VAL A 151 15.39 -3.76 -10.23
C VAL A 151 16.76 -3.44 -9.65
N LEU A 152 16.83 -2.63 -8.60
CA LEU A 152 18.09 -2.26 -7.97
C LEU A 152 18.78 -3.47 -7.33
N ASN A 153 18.05 -4.35 -6.65
CA ASN A 153 18.60 -5.58 -6.08
C ASN A 153 19.09 -6.53 -7.17
N ASP A 154 18.35 -6.67 -8.27
CA ASP A 154 18.77 -7.48 -9.41
C ASP A 154 20.07 -6.93 -10.04
N LEU A 155 20.17 -5.60 -10.19
CA LEU A 155 21.38 -4.92 -10.66
C LEU A 155 22.54 -5.03 -9.67
N GLU A 156 22.27 -5.01 -8.36
CA GLU A 156 23.29 -5.23 -7.33
C GLU A 156 23.88 -6.64 -7.44
N GLU A 157 23.04 -7.68 -7.57
CA GLU A 157 23.47 -9.08 -7.77
C GLU A 157 24.21 -9.30 -9.10
N GLU A 158 23.89 -8.53 -10.15
CA GLU A 158 24.50 -8.68 -11.48
C GLU A 158 25.85 -7.94 -11.61
N LEU A 159 26.03 -6.85 -10.86
CA LEU A 159 27.18 -5.94 -11.01
C LEU A 159 28.22 -6.02 -9.87
N LEU A 160 27.88 -6.61 -8.71
CA LEU A 160 28.78 -6.79 -7.55
C LEU A 160 28.99 -8.26 -7.20
#